data_AF-A0A1F8PPI3-F1
#
_entry.id   AF-A0A1F8PPI3-F1
#
_cell.length_a   1.000
_cell.length_b   1.000
_cell.length_c   1.000
_cell.angle_alpha   90.00
_cell.angle_beta   90.00
_cell.angle_gamma   90.00
#
_symmetry.space_group_name_H-M   'P 1'
#
loop_
_entity.id
_entity.type
_entity.pdbx_description
1 polymer ?
#
loop_
_entity_poly.entity_id
_entity_poly.type
_entity_poly.pdbx_seq_one_letter_code
_entity_poly.pdbx_strand_id
1 'polypeptide(L)'
;MNTLTISIILAVACIGVGLLLVAFTNPELFSKLGKFLFRRMKSAAGRPALTPEQEEAKAKAKKLAPYQGLATKIEQVAPGQTLRFKIPEGWGGNFITVQLNPQYPQSGKKYTLCMENAVQGMPGGQKTVMYEADEPLKIACSIMDRNGELFVVAGEAPVNAAASDPRHK
;
A
#
# COMPACT_ATOMS: atom_id res chain seq x y z
N MET A 1 -2.35 64.26 10.04
CA MET A 1 -1.72 63.31 9.09
C MET A 1 -0.45 62.80 9.73
N ASN A 2 -0.40 61.51 10.04
CA ASN A 2 0.65 60.94 10.88
C ASN A 2 1.88 60.60 10.03
N THR A 3 3.05 61.02 10.49
CA THR A 3 4.38 60.77 9.89
C THR A 3 4.66 59.29 9.63
N LEU A 4 3.99 58.38 10.34
CA LEU A 4 4.08 56.93 10.16
C LEU A 4 3.49 56.45 8.82
N THR A 5 2.40 57.07 8.36
CA THR A 5 1.70 56.63 7.14
C THR A 5 2.48 56.98 5.87
N ILE A 6 3.22 58.10 5.89
CA ILE A 6 4.03 58.56 4.76
C ILE A 6 5.25 57.65 4.55
N SER A 7 5.86 57.15 5.64
CA SER A 7 7.04 56.27 5.55
C SER A 7 6.73 54.91 4.93
N ILE A 8 5.54 54.36 5.18
CA ILE A 8 5.13 53.06 4.61
C ILE A 8 4.90 53.18 3.10
N ILE A 9 4.25 54.25 2.66
CA ILE A 9 3.99 54.48 1.23
C ILE A 9 5.31 54.69 0.48
N LEU A 10 6.28 55.39 1.08
CA LEU A 10 7.60 55.60 0.48
C LEU A 10 8.40 54.28 0.37
N ALA A 11 8.35 53.42 1.40
CA ALA A 11 9.05 52.14 1.40
C ALA A 11 8.52 51.17 0.32
N VAL A 12 7.20 51.15 0.08
CA VAL A 12 6.59 50.31 -0.96
C VAL A 12 6.95 50.81 -2.36
N ALA A 13 7.05 52.12 -2.56
CA ALA A 13 7.46 52.70 -3.84
C ALA A 13 8.92 52.36 -4.19
N CYS A 14 9.84 52.35 -3.22
CA CYS A 14 11.25 52.02 -3.45
C CYS A 14 11.45 50.56 -3.89
N ILE A 15 10.66 49.61 -3.37
CA ILE A 15 10.75 48.19 -3.74
C ILE A 15 10.28 47.98 -5.19
N GLY A 16 9.22 48.69 -5.62
CA GLY A 16 8.69 48.59 -6.97
C GLY A 16 9.67 49.09 -8.05
N VAL A 17 10.34 50.22 -7.81
CA VAL A 17 11.28 50.82 -8.77
C VAL A 17 12.58 50.00 -8.86
N GLY A 18 13.06 49.45 -7.74
CA GLY A 18 14.23 48.57 -7.72
C GLY A 18 14.02 47.28 -8.52
N LEU A 19 12.84 46.65 -8.43
CA LEU A 19 12.51 45.47 -9.21
C LEU A 19 12.43 45.76 -10.72
N LEU A 20 11.96 46.95 -11.09
CA LEU A 20 11.83 47.36 -12.50
C LEU A 20 13.19 47.61 -13.16
N LEU A 21 14.16 48.16 -12.43
CA LEU A 21 15.53 48.38 -12.90
C LEU A 21 16.33 47.07 -13.04
N VAL A 22 16.12 46.11 -12.14
CA VAL A 22 16.74 44.77 -12.25
C VAL A 22 16.15 43.97 -13.41
N ALA A 23 14.87 44.15 -13.75
CA ALA A 23 14.23 43.50 -14.89
C ALA A 23 14.80 43.96 -16.25
N PHE A 24 15.34 45.19 -16.34
CA PHE A 24 15.92 45.73 -17.57
C PHE A 24 17.34 45.24 -17.86
N THR A 25 18.06 44.75 -16.83
CA THR A 25 19.48 44.35 -16.96
C THR A 25 19.69 42.84 -17.11
N ASN A 26 18.67 42.01 -16.86
CA ASN A 26 18.81 40.55 -16.92
C ASN A 26 17.52 39.84 -17.41
N PRO A 27 17.29 39.75 -18.74
CA PRO A 27 16.07 39.13 -19.29
C PRO A 27 15.95 37.62 -19.00
N GLU A 28 17.07 36.92 -18.79
CA GLU A 28 17.13 35.50 -18.43
C GLU A 28 16.53 35.20 -17.04
N LEU A 29 16.68 36.12 -16.08
CA LEU A 29 16.18 35.94 -14.72
C LEU A 29 14.64 36.04 -14.69
N PHE A 30 14.05 36.87 -15.55
CA PHE A 30 12.61 37.06 -15.65
C PHE A 30 11.91 35.80 -16.19
N SER A 31 12.54 35.08 -17.12
CA SER A 31 12.05 33.78 -17.63
C SER A 31 12.04 32.69 -16.55
N LYS A 32 13.08 32.65 -15.69
CA LYS A 32 13.14 31.71 -14.56
C LYS A 32 12.18 32.08 -13.44
N LEU A 33 12.03 33.36 -13.11
CA LEU A 33 11.10 33.82 -12.08
C LEU A 33 9.64 33.63 -12.51
N GLY A 34 9.33 33.84 -13.80
CA GLY A 34 8.02 33.58 -14.38
C GLY A 34 7.61 32.11 -14.28
N LYS A 35 8.52 31.17 -14.59
CA LYS A 35 8.27 29.73 -14.40
C LYS A 35 8.07 29.36 -12.93
N PHE A 36 8.80 30.01 -12.01
CA PHE A 36 8.68 29.75 -10.57
C PHE A 36 7.35 30.26 -9.99
N LEU A 37 6.92 31.47 -10.37
CA LEU A 37 5.62 32.04 -9.97
C LEU A 37 4.45 31.29 -10.61
N PHE A 38 4.56 30.88 -11.87
CA PHE A 38 3.50 30.12 -12.55
C PHE A 38 3.31 28.71 -11.96
N ARG A 39 4.39 28.05 -11.51
CA ARG A 39 4.32 26.75 -10.83
C ARG A 39 3.69 26.87 -9.44
N ARG A 40 3.87 28.01 -8.75
CA ARG A 40 3.25 28.28 -7.45
C ARG A 40 1.78 28.67 -7.58
N MET A 41 1.39 29.42 -8.62
CA MET A 41 -0.01 29.79 -8.85
C MET A 41 -0.88 28.63 -9.37
N LYS A 42 -0.33 27.74 -10.22
CA LYS A 42 -1.07 26.54 -10.66
C LYS A 42 -1.24 25.50 -9.54
N SER A 43 -0.46 25.60 -8.45
CA SER A 43 -0.63 24.77 -7.24
C SER A 43 -1.67 25.32 -6.25
N ALA A 44 -2.18 26.55 -6.45
CA ALA A 44 -3.11 27.21 -5.54
C ALA A 44 -4.55 27.29 -6.08
N ALA A 45 -4.75 27.31 -7.40
CA ALA A 45 -6.04 27.55 -8.03
C ALA A 45 -6.85 26.27 -8.37
N GLY A 46 -6.81 25.25 -7.50
CA GLY A 46 -7.58 24.03 -7.76
C GLY A 46 -7.17 22.80 -6.97
N ARG A 47 -6.83 22.94 -5.68
CA ARG A 47 -7.06 21.80 -4.78
C ARG A 47 -8.54 21.87 -4.41
N PRO A 48 -9.43 21.03 -4.95
CA PRO A 48 -10.72 20.83 -4.31
C PRO A 48 -10.40 20.52 -2.85
N ALA A 49 -11.09 21.19 -1.93
CA ALA A 49 -11.00 20.86 -0.51
C ALA A 49 -11.24 19.36 -0.42
N LEU A 50 -10.19 18.59 -0.11
CA LEU A 50 -10.29 17.16 0.10
C LEU A 50 -11.26 17.04 1.27
N THR A 51 -12.43 16.49 1.00
CA THR A 51 -13.37 16.11 2.06
C THR A 51 -12.64 15.21 3.05
N PRO A 52 -12.98 15.24 4.35
CA PRO A 52 -12.34 14.40 5.36
C PRO A 52 -12.32 12.90 4.97
N GLU A 53 -13.27 12.44 4.15
CA GLU A 53 -13.26 11.09 3.54
C GLU A 53 -12.06 10.81 2.60
N GLN A 54 -11.61 11.78 1.81
CA GLN A 54 -10.50 11.58 0.87
C GLN A 54 -9.13 11.62 1.57
N GLU A 55 -9.03 12.29 2.73
CA GLU A 55 -7.82 12.25 3.56
C GLU A 55 -7.73 10.93 4.34
N GLU A 56 -8.85 10.39 4.85
CA GLU A 56 -8.92 9.03 5.38
C GLU A 56 -8.56 7.98 4.32
N ALA A 57 -9.05 8.12 3.08
CA ALA A 57 -8.73 7.17 2.00
C ALA A 57 -7.22 7.14 1.69
N LYS A 58 -6.53 8.29 1.73
CA LYS A 58 -5.07 8.34 1.53
C LYS A 58 -4.28 7.86 2.74
N ALA A 59 -4.77 8.05 3.96
CA ALA A 59 -4.17 7.47 5.16
C ALA A 59 -4.35 5.94 5.20
N LYS A 60 -5.50 5.41 4.77
CA LYS A 60 -5.77 3.98 4.57
C LYS A 60 -4.90 3.41 3.44
N ALA A 61 -4.69 4.14 2.34
CA ALA A 61 -3.81 3.71 1.24
C ALA A 61 -2.35 3.48 1.65
N LYS A 62 -1.80 4.29 2.56
CA LYS A 62 -0.43 4.07 3.09
C LYS A 62 -0.34 2.89 4.05
N LYS A 63 -1.41 2.56 4.78
CA LYS A 63 -1.49 1.35 5.62
C LYS A 63 -1.73 0.06 4.84
N LEU A 64 -2.21 0.14 3.59
CA LEU A 64 -2.47 -1.02 2.74
C LEU A 64 -1.21 -1.66 2.14
N ALA A 65 -0.05 -0.99 2.19
CA ALA A 65 1.20 -1.49 1.60
C ALA A 65 1.60 -2.91 2.06
N PRO A 66 1.61 -3.26 3.37
CA PRO A 66 1.93 -4.62 3.79
C PRO A 66 0.86 -5.65 3.39
N TYR A 67 -0.43 -5.26 3.44
CA TYR A 67 -1.55 -6.14 3.06
C TYR A 67 -1.55 -6.48 1.57
N GLN A 68 -1.17 -5.53 0.71
CA GLN A 68 -1.06 -5.74 -0.73
C GLN A 68 0.01 -6.78 -1.06
N GLY A 69 1.18 -6.72 -0.43
CA GLY A 69 2.24 -7.71 -0.65
C GLY A 69 1.81 -9.13 -0.28
N LEU A 70 1.05 -9.28 0.80
CA LEU A 70 0.50 -10.57 1.20
C LEU A 70 -0.64 -11.03 0.27
N ALA A 71 -1.52 -10.12 -0.16
CA ALA A 71 -2.59 -10.42 -1.10
C ALA A 71 -2.04 -10.94 -2.43
N THR A 72 -0.96 -10.34 -2.96
CA THR A 72 -0.29 -10.83 -4.17
C THR A 72 0.27 -12.24 -3.99
N LYS A 73 0.83 -12.57 -2.82
CA LYS A 73 1.30 -13.94 -2.53
C LYS A 73 0.15 -14.94 -2.49
N ILE A 74 -0.99 -14.57 -1.91
CA ILE A 74 -2.19 -15.41 -1.87
C ILE A 74 -2.73 -15.61 -3.29
N GLU A 75 -2.71 -14.58 -4.13
CA GLU A 75 -3.17 -14.67 -5.52
C GLU A 75 -2.33 -15.60 -6.39
N GLN A 76 -1.05 -15.73 -6.06
CA GLN A 76 -0.10 -16.63 -6.71
C GLN A 76 -0.23 -18.10 -6.27
N VAL A 77 -1.09 -18.42 -5.29
CA VAL A 77 -1.31 -19.79 -4.85
C VAL A 77 -2.01 -20.59 -5.94
N ALA A 78 -1.33 -21.63 -6.43
CA ALA A 78 -1.88 -22.56 -7.40
C ALA A 78 -2.74 -23.65 -6.71
N PRO A 79 -3.62 -24.37 -7.46
CA PRO A 79 -4.31 -25.54 -6.93
C PRO A 79 -3.31 -26.56 -6.36
N GLY A 80 -3.58 -27.09 -5.17
CA GLY A 80 -2.68 -28.02 -4.47
C GLY A 80 -1.55 -27.34 -3.69
N GLN A 81 -1.31 -26.04 -3.89
CA GLN A 81 -0.39 -25.27 -3.05
C GLN A 81 -1.07 -24.79 -1.78
N THR A 82 -0.26 -24.65 -0.74
CA THR A 82 -0.71 -24.27 0.59
C THR A 82 0.24 -23.23 1.17
N LEU A 83 -0.27 -22.06 1.57
CA LEU A 83 0.49 -21.11 2.37
C LEU A 83 0.17 -21.32 3.85
N ARG A 84 1.21 -21.38 4.69
CA ARG A 84 1.06 -21.50 6.15
C ARG A 84 1.60 -20.26 6.83
N PHE A 85 0.88 -19.80 7.83
CA PHE A 85 1.20 -18.62 8.62
C PHE A 85 1.16 -19.00 10.08
N LYS A 86 2.24 -18.77 10.81
CA LYS A 86 2.31 -18.94 12.26
C LYS A 86 1.64 -17.76 12.94
N ILE A 87 0.83 -18.02 13.96
CA ILE A 87 0.09 -17.01 14.73
C ILE A 87 0.51 -17.12 16.19
N PRO A 88 0.61 -15.99 16.92
CA PRO A 88 0.80 -16.03 18.37
C PRO A 88 -0.34 -16.77 19.08
N GLU A 89 0.02 -17.48 20.15
CA GLU A 89 -0.84 -18.43 20.88
C GLU A 89 -2.14 -17.83 21.46
N GLY A 90 -2.23 -16.49 21.56
CA GLY A 90 -3.40 -15.76 22.08
C GLY A 90 -4.70 -15.88 21.25
N TRP A 91 -4.65 -16.50 20.06
CA TRP A 91 -5.81 -16.61 19.15
C TRP A 91 -6.44 -18.01 19.09
N GLY A 92 -6.04 -18.95 19.95
CA GLY A 92 -6.64 -20.28 20.03
C GLY A 92 -6.27 -21.25 18.90
N GLY A 93 -5.35 -20.85 18.02
CA GLY A 93 -4.75 -21.66 16.97
C GLY A 93 -3.38 -21.13 16.61
N ASN A 94 -2.47 -22.02 16.25
CA ASN A 94 -1.04 -21.68 16.07
C ASN A 94 -0.66 -21.48 14.60
N PHE A 95 -1.46 -22.02 13.68
CA PHE A 95 -1.24 -21.86 12.25
C PHE A 95 -2.53 -21.52 11.50
N ILE A 96 -2.46 -20.54 10.60
CA ILE A 96 -3.44 -20.34 9.53
C ILE A 96 -2.89 -20.91 8.26
N THR A 97 -3.74 -21.64 7.55
CA THR A 97 -3.43 -22.27 6.27
C THR A 97 -4.37 -21.72 5.21
N VAL A 98 -3.81 -21.19 4.12
CA VAL A 98 -4.55 -20.70 2.95
C VAL A 98 -4.37 -21.70 1.81
N GLN A 99 -5.47 -22.20 1.27
CA GLN A 99 -5.49 -23.13 0.14
C GLN A 99 -6.51 -22.66 -0.90
N LEU A 100 -6.22 -22.89 -2.18
CA LEU A 100 -7.19 -22.67 -3.24
C LEU A 100 -8.20 -23.83 -3.27
N ASN A 101 -9.50 -23.52 -3.24
CA ASN A 101 -10.56 -24.54 -3.30
C ASN A 101 -10.72 -25.05 -4.75
N PRO A 102 -10.39 -26.33 -5.05
CA PRO A 102 -10.47 -26.87 -6.41
C PRO A 102 -11.92 -27.15 -6.86
N GLN A 103 -12.89 -27.17 -5.94
CA GLN A 103 -14.29 -27.46 -6.24
C GLN A 103 -15.08 -26.22 -6.68
N TYR A 104 -14.49 -25.03 -6.63
CA TYR A 104 -15.19 -23.81 -7.03
C TYR A 104 -15.26 -23.69 -8.56
N PRO A 105 -16.44 -23.44 -9.16
CA PRO A 105 -16.63 -23.46 -10.61
C PRO A 105 -15.78 -22.40 -11.35
N GLN A 106 -15.47 -22.73 -12.61
CA GLN A 106 -14.40 -22.22 -13.48
C GLN A 106 -14.22 -20.70 -13.65
N SER A 107 -15.08 -19.83 -13.12
CA SER A 107 -15.01 -18.39 -13.35
C SER A 107 -14.38 -17.56 -12.22
N GLY A 108 -13.80 -18.19 -11.18
CA GLY A 108 -13.14 -17.44 -10.11
C GLY A 108 -12.17 -18.26 -9.26
N LYS A 109 -11.36 -17.55 -8.45
CA LYS A 109 -10.52 -18.16 -7.41
C LYS A 109 -11.23 -18.01 -6.08
N LYS A 110 -11.47 -19.11 -5.38
CA LYS A 110 -11.94 -19.09 -3.99
C LYS A 110 -10.90 -19.74 -3.10
N TYR A 111 -10.54 -19.05 -2.03
CA TYR A 111 -9.53 -19.50 -1.09
C TYR A 111 -10.24 -19.95 0.19
N THR A 112 -9.83 -21.10 0.70
CA THR A 112 -10.27 -21.64 1.98
C THR A 112 -9.23 -21.28 3.03
N LEU A 113 -9.68 -20.61 4.09
CA LEU A 113 -8.88 -20.32 5.27
C LEU A 113 -9.13 -21.40 6.31
N CYS A 114 -8.10 -22.16 6.65
CA CYS A 114 -8.17 -23.15 7.71
C CYS A 114 -7.28 -22.73 8.88
N MET A 115 -7.72 -23.02 10.11
CA MET A 115 -6.90 -22.91 11.31
C MET A 115 -6.43 -24.31 11.70
N GLU A 116 -5.19 -24.41 12.16
CA GLU A 116 -4.54 -25.65 12.55
C GLU A 116 -3.84 -25.46 13.89
N ASN A 117 -4.02 -26.46 14.77
CA ASN A 117 -3.36 -26.48 16.07
C ASN A 117 -1.92 -26.93 15.93
N ALA A 118 -1.01 -26.32 16.69
CA ALA A 118 0.35 -26.82 16.77
C ALA A 118 0.42 -28.00 17.74
N VAL A 119 1.13 -29.04 17.33
CA VAL A 119 1.54 -30.15 18.19
C VAL A 119 3.08 -30.09 18.22
N GLN A 120 3.66 -29.85 19.39
CA GLN A 120 5.12 -29.72 19.56
C GLN A 120 5.75 -28.64 18.65
N GLY A 121 5.05 -27.53 18.42
CA GLY A 121 5.53 -26.43 17.58
C GLY A 121 5.43 -26.67 16.06
N MET A 122 4.92 -27.84 15.65
CA MET A 122 4.66 -28.19 14.25
C MET A 122 3.15 -28.22 13.97
N PRO A 123 2.71 -28.03 12.72
CA PRO A 123 1.32 -28.21 12.32
C PRO A 123 0.83 -29.64 12.62
N GLY A 124 -0.26 -29.77 13.39
CA GLY A 124 -0.76 -31.05 13.92
C GLY A 124 -1.57 -31.91 12.95
N GLY A 125 -1.76 -31.48 11.71
CA GLY A 125 -2.53 -32.14 10.65
C GLY A 125 -4.05 -31.90 10.70
N GLN A 126 -4.61 -31.59 11.88
CA GLN A 126 -6.03 -31.30 12.03
C GLN A 126 -6.34 -29.86 11.63
N LYS A 127 -6.99 -29.70 10.48
CA LYS A 127 -7.41 -28.41 9.92
C LYS A 127 -8.90 -28.18 10.17
N THR A 128 -9.22 -27.07 10.80
CA THR A 128 -10.60 -26.58 10.94
C THR A 128 -10.83 -25.46 9.94
N VAL A 129 -11.81 -25.61 9.05
CA VAL A 129 -12.18 -24.55 8.10
C VAL A 129 -12.78 -23.38 8.90
N MET A 130 -12.21 -22.18 8.77
CA MET A 130 -12.76 -20.97 9.37
C MET A 130 -13.83 -20.37 8.46
N TYR A 131 -13.43 -20.02 7.23
CA TYR A 131 -14.31 -19.45 6.22
C TYR A 131 -13.64 -19.51 4.84
N GLU A 132 -14.41 -19.19 3.81
CA GLU A 132 -13.92 -19.09 2.43
C GLU A 132 -14.13 -17.67 1.90
N ALA A 133 -13.18 -17.18 1.12
CA ALA A 133 -13.26 -15.87 0.48
C ALA A 133 -12.71 -15.92 -0.95
N ASP A 134 -13.32 -15.15 -1.83
CA ASP A 134 -12.89 -14.91 -3.21
C ASP A 134 -11.87 -13.76 -3.32
N GLU A 135 -11.89 -12.84 -2.37
CA GLU A 135 -10.97 -11.71 -2.33
C GLU A 135 -9.68 -12.03 -1.54
N PRO A 136 -8.50 -12.05 -2.18
CA PRO A 136 -7.23 -12.33 -1.49
C PRO A 136 -6.88 -11.25 -0.45
N LEU A 137 -7.35 -10.01 -0.66
CA LEU A 137 -7.13 -8.91 0.28
C LEU A 137 -7.82 -9.15 1.63
N LYS A 138 -9.05 -9.70 1.63
CA LYS A 138 -9.76 -10.03 2.87
C LYS A 138 -9.01 -11.07 3.70
N ILE A 139 -8.41 -12.06 3.02
CA ILE A 139 -7.57 -13.06 3.68
C ILE A 139 -6.29 -12.43 4.22
N ALA A 140 -5.62 -11.60 3.42
CA ALA A 140 -4.42 -10.88 3.87
C ALA A 140 -4.69 -10.03 5.12
N CYS A 141 -5.81 -9.29 5.16
CA CYS A 141 -6.24 -8.54 6.34
C CYS A 141 -6.41 -9.46 7.55
N SER A 142 -7.16 -10.55 7.40
CA SER A 142 -7.42 -11.51 8.47
C SER A 142 -6.15 -12.15 9.06
N ILE A 143 -5.14 -12.41 8.23
CA ILE A 143 -3.84 -12.94 8.69
C ILE A 143 -3.06 -11.87 9.45
N MET A 144 -2.99 -10.66 8.89
CA MET A 144 -2.25 -9.54 9.48
C MET A 144 -2.88 -9.04 10.79
N ASP A 145 -4.21 -9.02 10.89
CA ASP A 145 -4.94 -8.64 12.10
C ASP A 145 -4.63 -9.59 13.28
N ARG A 146 -4.17 -10.80 12.98
CA ARG A 146 -3.72 -11.79 13.97
C ARG A 146 -2.20 -11.83 14.14
N ASN A 147 -1.45 -10.91 13.54
CA ASN A 147 0.02 -10.92 13.50
C ASN A 147 0.60 -12.23 12.94
N GLY A 148 0.01 -12.72 11.84
CA GLY A 148 0.48 -13.93 11.18
C GLY A 148 1.82 -13.75 10.46
N GLU A 149 2.78 -14.63 10.74
CA GLU A 149 4.09 -14.67 10.09
C GLU A 149 4.17 -15.83 9.12
N LEU A 150 4.76 -15.64 7.94
CA LEU A 150 4.87 -16.71 6.95
C LEU A 150 5.74 -17.86 7.49
N PHE A 151 5.19 -19.06 7.55
CA PHE A 151 5.88 -20.26 8.01
C PHE A 151 6.26 -21.13 6.82
N VAL A 152 7.56 -21.30 6.61
CA VAL A 152 8.12 -22.16 5.55
C VAL A 152 8.61 -23.44 6.21
N VAL A 153 7.98 -24.58 5.86
CA VAL A 153 8.41 -25.89 6.35
C VAL A 153 9.71 -26.26 5.64
N ALA A 154 10.80 -26.35 6.39
CA ALA A 154 12.09 -26.81 5.88
C ALA A 154 11.97 -28.29 5.49
N GLY A 155 11.72 -28.56 4.21
CA GLY A 155 11.53 -29.91 3.67
C GLY A 155 10.37 -30.04 2.68
N GLU A 156 9.45 -29.07 2.68
CA GLU A 156 8.49 -28.90 1.59
C GLU A 156 9.22 -28.07 0.52
N ALA A 157 9.44 -28.64 -0.67
CA ALA A 157 10.21 -27.99 -1.73
C ALA A 157 9.67 -26.57 -2.00
N PRO A 158 10.53 -25.54 -2.11
CA PRO A 158 10.07 -24.17 -2.30
C PRO A 158 9.17 -24.10 -3.54
N VAL A 159 7.99 -23.53 -3.31
CA VAL A 159 6.80 -23.43 -4.18
C VAL A 159 7.10 -22.88 -5.60
N ASN A 160 8.31 -22.37 -5.84
CA ASN A 160 8.75 -21.75 -7.10
C ASN A 160 9.70 -22.60 -7.95
N ALA A 161 10.09 -23.80 -7.53
CA ALA A 161 11.12 -24.59 -8.24
C ALA A 161 10.57 -25.63 -9.26
N ALA A 162 9.26 -25.85 -9.33
CA ALA A 162 8.69 -27.00 -10.04
C ALA A 162 8.17 -26.74 -11.48
N ALA A 163 8.47 -25.59 -12.10
CA ALA A 163 7.93 -25.24 -13.42
C ALA A 163 8.83 -25.61 -14.62
N SER A 164 9.70 -26.61 -14.50
CA SER A 164 10.49 -27.09 -15.64
C SER A 164 10.59 -28.62 -15.68
N ASP A 165 9.53 -29.30 -16.11
CA ASP A 165 9.73 -30.58 -16.80
C ASP A 165 8.83 -30.69 -18.05
N PRO A 166 9.36 -30.31 -19.23
CA PRO A 166 8.69 -30.48 -20.50
C PRO A 166 9.12 -31.80 -21.16
N ARG A 167 8.92 -32.96 -20.51
CA ARG A 167 9.24 -34.25 -21.13
C ARG A 167 8.25 -35.36 -20.78
N HIS A 168 7.15 -35.38 -21.51
CA HIS A 168 6.70 -36.62 -22.14
C HIS A 168 6.11 -36.30 -23.51
N LYS A 169 6.94 -36.54 -24.53
CA LYS A 169 6.50 -36.87 -25.89
C LYS A 169 6.29 -38.37 -25.97
#